data_AF-A0A521X7G0-F1
#
_entry.id   AF-A0A521X7G0-F1
#
_cell.length_a   1.000
_cell.length_b   1.000
_cell.length_c   1.000
_cell.angle_alpha   90.00
_cell.angle_beta   90.00
_cell.angle_gamma   90.00
#
_symmetry.space_group_name_H-M   'P 1'
#
loop_
_entity.id
_entity.type
_entity.pdbx_description
1 polymer ?
#
loop_
_entity_poly.entity_id
_entity_poly.type
_entity_poly.pdbx_seq_one_letter_code
_entity_poly.pdbx_strand_id
1 'polypeptide(L)'
;MTWKETISRAKANGHSAGQFVETKSVNVKWVMALLVECSMAYNSGVRRASHYLIEIMAEHEWQVAAGIHTGGYGGDERPHITIHCNGHGYHIRFSKNWNVFRITGHGIED
;
A
#
# COMPACT_ATOMS: atom_id res chain seq x y z
N MET A 1 21.43 -0.83 4.20
CA MET A 1 20.39 -1.61 4.89
C MET A 1 20.10 -2.84 4.04
N THR A 2 19.98 -4.02 4.64
CA THR A 2 19.57 -5.23 3.92
C THR A 2 18.07 -5.17 3.61
N TRP A 3 17.61 -5.94 2.62
CA TRP A 3 16.18 -6.03 2.31
C TRP A 3 15.34 -6.50 3.52
N LYS A 4 15.89 -7.43 4.32
CA LYS A 4 15.26 -7.93 5.54
C LYS A 4 15.11 -6.84 6.61
N GLU A 5 16.13 -5.99 6.77
CA GLU A 5 16.07 -4.84 7.68
C GLU A 5 15.06 -3.80 7.17
N THR A 6 15.01 -3.57 5.86
CA THR A 6 14.06 -2.64 5.22
C THR A 6 12.62 -3.05 5.49
N ILE A 7 12.28 -4.32 5.25
CA ILE A 7 10.94 -4.87 5.58
C ILE A 7 10.65 -4.75 7.08
N SER A 8 11.64 -5.03 7.93
CA SER A 8 11.46 -4.96 9.39
C SER A 8 11.15 -3.54 9.86
N ARG A 9 11.86 -2.54 9.34
CA ARG A 9 11.61 -1.12 9.63
C ARG A 9 10.28 -0.65 9.07
N ALA A 10 9.96 -0.99 7.82
CA ALA A 10 8.67 -0.66 7.23
C ALA A 10 7.50 -1.21 8.05
N LYS A 11 7.62 -2.42 8.61
CA LYS A 11 6.62 -2.96 9.53
C LYS A 11 6.53 -2.17 10.84
N ALA A 12 7.66 -1.76 11.40
CA ALA A 12 7.73 -1.04 12.67
C ALA A 12 7.17 0.38 12.59
N ASN A 13 7.33 1.05 11.44
CA ASN A 13 6.84 2.41 11.20
C ASN A 13 5.35 2.47 10.80
N GLY A 14 4.68 1.32 10.73
CA GLY A 14 3.29 1.23 10.28
C GLY A 14 2.29 1.37 11.42
N HIS A 15 1.32 2.26 11.24
CA HIS A 15 0.22 2.48 12.17
C HIS A 15 -1.13 2.17 11.52
N SER A 16 -2.10 1.73 12.30
CA SER A 16 -3.48 1.61 11.85
C SER A 16 -4.27 2.77 12.47
N ALA A 17 -4.36 3.90 11.77
CA ALA A 17 -5.37 4.90 12.12
C ALA A 17 -6.70 4.42 11.55
N GLY A 18 -7.70 4.26 12.42
CA GLY A 18 -8.92 3.56 12.07
C GLY A 18 -9.69 4.17 10.91
N GLN A 19 -9.90 3.39 9.85
CA GLN A 19 -11.19 3.30 9.17
C GLN A 19 -11.47 1.82 8.86
N PHE A 20 -12.37 1.24 9.66
CA PHE A 20 -12.94 -0.08 9.46
C PHE A 20 -14.04 0.05 8.41
N VAL A 21 -13.82 -0.44 7.20
CA VAL A 21 -14.90 -0.55 6.21
C VAL A 21 -15.01 -2.01 5.79
N GLU A 22 -16.18 -2.57 6.11
CA GLU A 22 -16.74 -3.89 5.80
C GLU A 22 -15.80 -5.08 5.48
N THR A 23 -15.85 -6.07 6.38
CA THR A 23 -15.58 -7.53 6.21
C THR A 23 -14.16 -8.06 6.07
N LYS A 24 -13.10 -7.24 5.94
CA LYS A 24 -11.71 -7.71 6.16
C LYS A 24 -10.87 -6.63 6.85
N SER A 25 -10.27 -6.94 8.00
CA SER A 25 -9.42 -5.99 8.72
C SER A 25 -8.12 -5.74 7.97
N VAL A 26 -8.09 -4.71 7.12
CA VAL A 26 -6.85 -4.21 6.50
C VAL A 26 -6.01 -3.59 7.60
N ASN A 27 -4.93 -4.28 7.99
CA ASN A 27 -4.00 -3.83 9.01
C ASN A 27 -2.57 -3.80 8.47
N VAL A 28 -1.65 -3.20 9.23
CA VAL A 28 -0.23 -3.05 8.90
C VAL A 28 0.41 -4.37 8.47
N LYS A 29 0.16 -5.47 9.20
CA LYS A 29 0.76 -6.78 8.91
C LYS A 29 0.31 -7.30 7.55
N TRP A 30 -0.98 -7.16 7.25
CA TRP A 30 -1.55 -7.64 6.00
C TRP A 30 -1.07 -6.82 4.80
N VAL A 31 -1.04 -5.48 4.91
CA VAL A 31 -0.50 -4.60 3.86
C VAL A 31 0.97 -4.93 3.58
N MET A 32 1.79 -5.11 4.63
CA MET A 32 3.20 -5.45 4.45
C MET A 32 3.39 -6.83 3.81
N ALA A 33 2.57 -7.83 4.16
CA ALA A 33 2.61 -9.12 3.50
C ALA A 33 2.29 -9.00 2.00
N LEU A 34 1.25 -8.24 1.65
CA LEU A 34 0.85 -7.98 0.27
C LEU A 34 1.96 -7.29 -0.53
N LEU A 35 2.60 -6.25 0.02
CA LEU A 35 3.67 -5.52 -0.67
C LEU A 35 4.92 -6.38 -0.86
N VAL A 36 5.26 -7.23 0.12
CA VAL A 36 6.37 -8.20 0.00
C VAL A 36 6.07 -9.24 -1.08
N GLU A 37 4.84 -9.72 -1.20
CA GLU A 37 4.44 -10.59 -2.31
C GLU A 37 4.55 -9.87 -3.66
N CYS A 38 4.05 -8.64 -3.74
CA CYS A 38 4.14 -7.80 -4.94
C CYS A 38 5.60 -7.54 -5.36
N SER A 39 6.50 -7.44 -4.39
CA SER A 39 7.97 -7.31 -4.55
C SER A 39 8.60 -8.52 -5.27
N MET A 40 7.90 -9.64 -5.35
CA MET A 40 8.31 -10.84 -6.08
C MET A 40 7.46 -11.08 -7.34
N ALA A 41 6.52 -10.18 -7.67
CA ALA A 41 5.60 -10.36 -8.78
C ALA A 41 6.32 -10.37 -10.14
N TYR A 42 5.78 -11.14 -11.10
CA TYR A 42 6.28 -11.16 -12.49
C TYR A 42 6.13 -9.78 -13.16
N ASN A 43 5.03 -9.07 -12.87
CA ASN A 43 4.79 -7.72 -13.35
C ASN A 43 5.85 -6.75 -12.79
N SER A 44 6.76 -6.32 -13.66
CA SER A 44 7.90 -5.46 -13.29
C SER A 44 7.48 -4.08 -12.77
N GLY A 45 6.33 -3.56 -13.21
CA GLY A 45 5.78 -2.29 -12.72
C GLY A 45 5.34 -2.40 -11.27
N VAL A 46 4.53 -3.42 -10.95
CA VAL A 46 4.09 -3.71 -9.57
C VAL A 46 5.28 -4.00 -8.67
N ARG A 47 6.23 -4.82 -9.14
CA ARG A 47 7.44 -5.17 -8.40
C ARG A 47 8.30 -3.96 -8.04
N ARG A 48 8.56 -3.07 -9.00
CA ARG A 48 9.34 -1.85 -8.72
C ARG A 48 8.59 -0.90 -7.78
N ALA A 49 7.29 -0.71 -8.01
CA ALA A 49 6.49 0.17 -7.18
C ALA A 49 6.36 -0.33 -5.74
N SER A 50 6.25 -1.64 -5.53
CA SER A 50 6.23 -2.20 -4.17
C SER A 50 7.58 -2.11 -3.47
N HIS A 51 8.71 -2.34 -4.17
CA HIS A 51 10.04 -2.09 -3.60
C HIS A 51 10.19 -0.64 -3.14
N TYR A 52 9.91 0.30 -4.03
CA TYR A 52 10.00 1.72 -3.73
C TYR A 52 9.12 2.13 -2.54
N LEU A 53 7.86 1.68 -2.52
CA LEU A 53 6.96 1.99 -1.42
C LEU A 53 7.44 1.39 -0.08
N ILE A 54 7.96 0.16 -0.08
CA ILE A 54 8.54 -0.44 1.13
C ILE A 54 9.77 0.34 1.62
N GLU A 55 10.62 0.83 0.71
CA GLU A 55 11.78 1.65 1.07
C GLU A 55 11.34 2.96 1.75
N ILE A 56 10.36 3.67 1.19
CA ILE A 56 9.83 4.89 1.82
C ILE A 56 9.21 4.57 3.18
N MET A 57 8.41 3.51 3.28
CA MET A 57 7.78 3.10 4.54
C MET A 57 8.82 2.70 5.61
N ALA A 58 10.03 2.30 5.21
CA ALA A 58 11.12 2.02 6.14
C ALA A 58 11.80 3.28 6.70
N GLU A 59 11.64 4.42 6.01
CA GLU A 59 12.22 5.71 6.36
C GLU A 59 11.21 6.65 7.05
N HIS A 60 9.90 6.43 6.82
CA HIS A 60 8.83 7.30 7.32
C HIS A 60 7.73 6.51 8.02
N GLU A 61 7.07 7.17 8.98
CA GLU A 61 5.79 6.68 9.50
C GLU A 61 4.75 6.62 8.37
N TRP A 62 3.89 5.61 8.44
CA TRP A 62 2.82 5.43 7.48
C TRP A 62 1.59 4.83 8.13
N GLN A 63 0.44 5.01 7.48
CA GLN A 63 -0.82 4.51 7.97
C GLN A 63 -1.72 4.01 6.84
N VAL A 64 -2.55 3.02 7.15
CA VAL A 64 -3.67 2.66 6.28
C VAL A 64 -4.72 3.77 6.41
N ALA A 65 -4.88 4.57 5.37
CA ALA A 65 -5.84 5.67 5.35
C ALA A 65 -7.27 5.18 5.05
N ALA A 66 -7.39 4.19 4.16
CA ALA A 66 -8.65 3.54 3.85
C ALA A 66 -8.41 2.06 3.50
N GLY A 67 -9.30 1.19 3.99
CA GLY A 67 -9.29 -0.25 3.68
C GLY A 67 -9.65 -0.56 2.22
N ILE A 68 -10.16 -1.75 1.94
CA ILE A 68 -10.60 -2.09 0.57
C ILE A 68 -11.88 -1.31 0.27
N HIS A 69 -11.82 -0.42 -0.72
CA HIS A 69 -12.97 0.37 -1.16
C HIS A 69 -12.94 0.61 -2.68
N THR A 70 -14.10 0.95 -3.23
CA THR A 70 -14.27 1.39 -4.63
C THR A 70 -14.51 2.90 -4.64
N GLY A 71 -13.98 3.60 -5.64
CA GLY A 71 -14.10 5.07 -5.75
C GLY A 71 -12.76 5.81 -5.75
N GLY A 72 -12.80 7.15 -5.83
CA GLY A 72 -11.63 8.03 -5.94
C GLY A 72 -11.74 8.98 -7.13
N TYR A 73 -11.13 10.17 -7.01
CA TYR A 73 -11.10 11.18 -8.08
C TYR A 73 -10.47 10.57 -9.35
N GLY A 74 -11.26 10.42 -10.43
CA GLY A 74 -10.79 9.91 -11.72
C GLY A 74 -11.52 8.70 -12.31
N GLY A 75 -12.59 8.18 -11.68
CA GLY A 75 -13.52 7.22 -12.31
C GLY A 75 -13.04 5.77 -12.42
N ASP A 76 -11.93 5.39 -11.78
CA ASP A 76 -11.50 3.99 -11.68
C ASP A 76 -12.22 3.29 -10.51
N GLU A 77 -13.33 2.64 -10.79
CA GLU A 77 -14.19 1.93 -9.82
C GLU A 77 -13.56 0.63 -9.27
N ARG A 78 -12.32 0.30 -9.63
CA ARG A 78 -11.69 -0.93 -9.14
C ARG A 78 -11.38 -0.85 -7.64
N PRO A 79 -11.51 -1.98 -6.90
CA PRO A 79 -11.15 -2.02 -5.49
C PRO A 79 -9.70 -1.65 -5.26
N HIS A 80 -9.44 -0.88 -4.20
CA HIS A 80 -8.08 -0.51 -3.82
C HIS A 80 -7.98 -0.19 -2.33
N ILE A 81 -6.74 -0.12 -1.84
CA ILE A 81 -6.37 0.34 -0.49
C ILE A 81 -5.64 1.66 -0.62
N THR A 82 -5.89 2.57 0.31
CA THR A 82 -5.16 3.83 0.41
C THR A 82 -4.24 3.83 1.61
N ILE A 83 -2.97 4.15 1.39
CA ILE A 83 -1.93 4.30 2.40
C ILE A 83 -1.45 5.75 2.38
N HIS A 84 -1.29 6.38 3.55
CA HIS A 84 -0.57 7.64 3.66
C HIS A 84 0.84 7.38 4.16
N CYS A 85 1.84 7.87 3.45
CA CYS A 85 3.25 7.76 3.83
C CYS A 85 4.00 9.01 3.34
N ASN A 86 4.78 9.65 4.23
CA ASN A 86 5.56 10.85 3.90
C ASN A 86 4.74 11.99 3.23
N GLY A 87 3.52 12.28 3.70
CA GLY A 87 2.67 13.32 3.09
C GLY A 87 2.09 12.95 1.70
N HIS A 88 2.21 11.70 1.28
CA HIS A 88 1.69 11.21 0.01
C HIS A 88 0.64 10.10 0.21
N GLY A 89 -0.37 10.09 -0.66
CA GLY A 89 -1.35 9.03 -0.75
C GLY A 89 -0.91 7.98 -1.77
N TYR A 90 -0.92 6.70 -1.38
CA TYR A 90 -0.58 5.57 -2.24
C TYR A 90 -1.80 4.66 -2.38
N HIS A 91 -2.14 4.33 -3.63
CA HIS A 91 -3.21 3.41 -3.95
C HIS A 91 -2.66 2.06 -4.39
N ILE A 92 -3.00 0.99 -3.66
CA ILE A 92 -2.74 -0.40 -4.06
C ILE A 92 -4.01 -0.93 -4.72
N ARG A 93 -4.01 -1.05 -6.05
CA ARG A 93 -5.21 -1.38 -6.83
C ARG A 93 -5.29 -2.84 -7.23
N PHE A 94 -6.48 -3.40 -7.09
CA PHE A 94 -6.79 -4.79 -7.39
C PHE A 94 -7.48 -4.94 -8.76
N SER A 95 -7.11 -5.98 -9.47
CA SER A 95 -7.80 -6.41 -10.69
C SER A 95 -9.13 -7.08 -10.32
N LYS A 96 -9.95 -7.41 -11.32
CA LYS A 96 -11.19 -8.19 -11.12
C LYS A 96 -10.94 -9.55 -10.45
N ASN A 97 -9.73 -10.10 -10.60
CA ASN A 97 -9.31 -11.38 -10.01
C ASN A 97 -8.59 -11.20 -8.66
N TRP A 98 -8.70 -10.02 -8.03
CA TRP A 98 -8.07 -9.71 -6.74
C TRP A 98 -6.54 -9.75 -6.70
N ASN A 99 -5.87 -9.75 -7.85
CA ASN A 99 -4.43 -9.54 -7.94
C ASN A 99 -4.09 -8.04 -7.96
N VAL A 100 -3.03 -7.62 -7.26
CA VAL A 100 -2.49 -6.26 -7.38
C VAL A 100 -1.92 -6.08 -8.78
N PHE A 101 -2.42 -5.09 -9.51
CA PHE A 101 -1.98 -4.80 -10.88
C PHE A 101 -1.35 -3.42 -11.02
N ARG A 102 -1.55 -2.53 -10.04
CA ARG A 102 -1.01 -1.17 -10.06
C ARG A 102 -0.84 -0.64 -8.64
N ILE A 103 0.27 0.03 -8.40
CA ILE A 103 0.54 0.85 -7.21
C ILE A 103 0.88 2.25 -7.71
N THR A 104 0.20 3.28 -7.21
CA THR A 104 0.38 4.67 -7.65
C THR A 104 0.41 5.61 -6.45
N GLY A 105 1.39 6.52 -6.41
CA GLY A 105 1.42 7.64 -5.47
C GLY A 105 0.78 8.90 -6.06
N HIS A 106 0.14 9.70 -5.23
CA HIS A 106 -0.31 11.06 -5.54
C HIS A 106 0.09 11.98 -4.38
N GLY A 107 0.33 13.26 -4.67
CA GLY A 107 0.44 14.28 -3.63
C GLY A 107 -0.86 14.32 -2.84
N ILE A 108 -0.77 14.47 -1.51
CA ILE A 108 -1.91 14.94 -0.74
C ILE A 108 -1.94 16.44 -1.00
N GLU A 109 -2.88 16.91 -1.83
CA GLU A 109 -3.18 18.35 -1.90
C GLU A 109 -3.91 18.69 -0.59
N ASP A 110 -3.34 19.62 0.18
CA ASP A 110 -3.94 20.19 1.41
C ASP A 110 -5.26 20.94 1.10
#